data_AF-A0A3E4EFX4-F1
#
_entry.id   AF-A0A3E4EFX4-F1
#
_cell.length_a   1.000
_cell.length_b   1.000
_cell.length_c   1.000
_cell.angle_alpha   90.00
_cell.angle_beta   90.00
_cell.angle_gamma   90.00
#
_symmetry.space_group_name_H-M   'P 1'
#
loop_
_entity.id
_entity.type
_entity.pdbx_description
1 polymer ?
#
loop_
_entity_poly.entity_id
_entity_poly.type
_entity_poly.pdbx_seq_one_letter_code
_entity_poly.pdbx_strand_id
1 'polypeptide(L)'
;MKAALGRKEQKKRHRKVTGDVEARICAIVCSTPPEGASRWTMQAIAEELIRLEVVDYITESTVCNVMKKTKLNRGLYKAFSAEEANRLTKRFERHYTPKHGSWLDMAEIEIGVMSRQALAKPFPDLESFAKQVRNWTIKRNARRVKIN
;
A
#
# COMPACT_ATOMS: atom_id res chain seq x y z
N MET A 1 35.62 -35.02 14.48
CA MET A 1 34.78 -33.94 13.91
C MET A 1 33.32 -34.38 14.02
N LYS A 2 32.52 -33.81 14.92
CA LYS A 2 31.10 -34.20 15.03
C LYS A 2 30.21 -33.02 15.38
N ALA A 3 29.11 -32.96 14.63
CA ALA A 3 27.84 -32.29 14.88
C ALA A 3 27.81 -30.76 14.75
N ALA A 4 27.33 -30.31 13.59
CA ALA A 4 26.65 -29.03 13.43
C ALA A 4 25.16 -29.27 13.10
N LEU A 5 24.31 -28.82 14.03
CA LEU A 5 22.99 -28.22 13.83
C LEU A 5 21.85 -29.10 13.30
N GLY A 6 21.23 -29.84 14.22
CA GLY A 6 19.82 -30.22 14.06
C GLY A 6 18.95 -28.96 13.97
N ARG A 7 18.25 -28.78 12.83
CA ARG A 7 17.27 -27.70 12.66
C ARG A 7 16.21 -27.82 13.75
N LYS A 8 15.99 -26.76 14.53
CA LYS A 8 14.85 -26.70 15.46
C LYS A 8 13.56 -26.97 14.69
N GLU A 9 12.79 -27.94 15.18
CA GLU A 9 11.51 -28.32 14.60
C GLU A 9 10.55 -27.11 14.68
N GLN A 10 10.10 -26.64 13.52
CA GLN A 10 9.15 -25.53 13.47
C GLN A 10 7.76 -26.03 13.85
N LYS A 11 7.36 -25.82 15.12
CA LYS A 11 5.97 -26.01 15.53
C LYS A 11 5.06 -25.07 14.71
N LYS A 12 4.12 -25.65 13.97
CA LYS A 12 3.11 -24.90 13.20
C LYS A 12 2.24 -24.09 14.16
N ARG A 13 2.54 -22.79 14.29
CA ARG A 13 1.67 -21.85 15.00
C ARG A 13 0.37 -21.67 14.20
N HIS A 14 -0.77 -21.69 14.87
CA HIS A 14 -2.06 -21.41 14.25
C HIS A 14 -2.05 -19.97 13.72
N ARG A 15 -2.53 -19.78 12.50
CA ARG A 15 -2.53 -18.46 11.87
C ARG A 15 -3.73 -17.66 12.39
N LYS A 16 -3.49 -16.58 13.14
CA LYS A 16 -4.55 -15.68 13.66
C LYS A 16 -5.41 -15.08 12.55
N VAL A 17 -4.80 -14.78 11.40
CA VAL A 17 -5.51 -14.32 10.20
C VAL A 17 -5.80 -15.53 9.32
N THR A 18 -7.04 -16.00 9.37
CA THR A 18 -7.56 -17.05 8.50
C THR A 18 -8.13 -16.45 7.21
N GLY A 19 -8.49 -17.30 6.24
CA GLY A 19 -9.16 -16.84 5.02
C GLY A 19 -10.52 -16.18 5.26
N ASP A 20 -11.19 -16.53 6.36
CA ASP A 20 -12.46 -15.93 6.77
C ASP A 20 -12.26 -14.49 7.26
N VAL A 21 -11.26 -14.26 8.12
CA VAL A 21 -10.87 -12.91 8.57
C VAL A 21 -10.47 -12.03 7.38
N GLU A 22 -9.74 -12.58 6.41
CA GLU A 22 -9.39 -11.86 5.17
C GLU A 22 -10.63 -11.45 4.35
N ALA A 23 -11.63 -12.33 4.27
CA ALA A 23 -12.89 -12.06 3.58
C ALA A 23 -13.69 -10.97 4.29
N ARG A 24 -13.76 -11.03 5.62
CA ARG A 24 -14.48 -10.06 6.46
C ARG A 24 -13.85 -8.67 6.39
N ILE A 25 -12.52 -8.58 6.38
CA ILE A 25 -11.80 -7.33 6.11
C ILE A 25 -12.24 -6.73 4.77
N CYS A 26 -12.29 -7.55 3.71
CA CYS A 26 -12.71 -7.08 2.40
C CYS A 26 -14.18 -6.61 2.38
N ALA A 27 -15.07 -7.33 3.06
CA ALA A 27 -16.47 -6.97 3.16
C ALA A 27 -16.67 -5.61 3.87
N ILE A 28 -15.96 -5.37 4.97
CA ILE A 28 -15.97 -4.10 5.71
C ILE A 28 -15.48 -2.97 4.81
N VAL A 29 -14.34 -3.12 4.13
CA VAL A 29 -13.82 -2.05 3.26
C VAL A 29 -14.79 -1.73 2.11
N CYS A 30 -15.56 -2.71 1.67
CA CYS A 30 -16.60 -2.55 0.65
C CYS A 30 -17.95 -2.11 1.21
N SER A 31 -18.11 -1.86 2.52
CA SER A 31 -19.33 -1.32 3.12
C SER A 31 -19.22 0.18 3.39
N THR A 32 -20.30 0.78 3.91
CA THR A 32 -20.30 2.19 4.31
C THR A 32 -19.38 2.39 5.51
N PRO A 33 -18.48 3.38 5.51
CA PRO A 33 -17.65 3.71 6.66
C PRO A 33 -18.49 4.19 7.85
N PRO A 34 -17.97 4.09 9.08
CA PRO A 34 -18.66 4.52 10.29
C PRO A 34 -18.94 6.03 10.26
N GLU A 35 -19.94 6.45 11.04
CA GLU A 35 -20.41 7.84 11.08
C GLU A 35 -19.26 8.84 11.33
N GLY A 36 -19.24 9.91 10.54
CA GLY A 36 -18.20 10.95 10.61
C GLY A 36 -16.93 10.66 9.78
N ALA A 37 -16.79 9.47 9.18
CA ALA A 37 -15.65 9.14 8.33
C ALA A 37 -16.01 9.11 6.83
N SER A 38 -15.23 9.83 6.01
CA SER A 38 -15.39 9.79 4.54
C SER A 38 -14.81 8.51 3.90
N ARG A 39 -13.98 7.76 4.63
CA ARG A 39 -13.28 6.56 4.16
C ARG A 39 -12.93 5.63 5.31
N TRP A 40 -12.75 4.35 5.02
CA TRP A 40 -12.20 3.39 5.97
C TRP A 40 -10.71 3.66 6.25
N THR A 41 -10.36 3.78 7.53
CA THR A 41 -8.96 3.74 7.99
C THR A 41 -8.61 2.34 8.47
N MET A 42 -7.31 1.98 8.53
CA MET A 42 -6.89 0.67 9.03
C MET A 42 -7.32 0.45 10.49
N GLN A 43 -7.32 1.53 11.27
CA GLN A 43 -7.80 1.52 12.65
C GLN A 43 -9.31 1.28 12.71
N ALA A 44 -10.10 2.02 11.92
CA ALA A 44 -11.56 1.82 11.87
C ALA A 44 -11.93 0.40 11.43
N ILE A 45 -11.18 -0.20 10.49
CA ILE A 45 -11.38 -1.60 10.09
C ILE A 45 -11.06 -2.55 11.26
N ALA A 46 -9.98 -2.31 12.00
CA ALA A 46 -9.60 -3.12 13.15
C ALA A 46 -10.65 -3.06 14.27
N GLU A 47 -11.12 -1.85 14.61
CA GLU A 47 -12.17 -1.61 15.58
C GLU A 47 -13.49 -2.27 15.16
N GLU A 48 -13.84 -2.16 13.88
CA GLU A 48 -15.05 -2.78 13.32
C GLU A 48 -14.99 -4.31 13.39
N LEU A 49 -13.83 -4.93 13.16
CA LEU A 49 -13.66 -6.39 13.29
C LEU A 49 -13.84 -6.88 14.72
N ILE A 50 -13.41 -6.08 15.70
CA ILE A 50 -13.60 -6.36 17.13
C ILE A 50 -15.08 -6.16 17.48
N ARG A 51 -15.70 -5.07 17.00
CA ARG A 51 -17.13 -4.76 17.20
C ARG A 51 -18.05 -5.85 16.67
N LEU A 52 -17.70 -6.47 15.55
CA LEU A 52 -18.43 -7.58 14.94
C LEU A 52 -18.05 -8.97 15.51
N GLU A 53 -17.21 -9.02 16.55
CA GLU A 53 -16.72 -10.23 17.22
C GLU A 53 -16.07 -11.25 16.27
N VAL A 54 -15.44 -10.75 15.20
CA VAL A 54 -14.75 -11.59 14.21
C VAL A 54 -13.41 -12.07 14.75
N VAL A 55 -12.76 -11.24 15.57
CA VAL A 55 -11.49 -11.51 16.24
C VAL A 55 -11.46 -10.81 17.59
N ASP A 56 -10.92 -11.48 18.60
CA ASP A 56 -10.79 -10.92 19.96
C ASP A 56 -9.88 -9.69 20.00
N TYR A 57 -8.88 -9.65 19.11
CA TYR A 57 -7.93 -8.55 19.01
C TYR A 57 -7.18 -8.59 17.67
N ILE A 58 -7.11 -7.44 17.00
CA ILE A 58 -6.30 -7.24 15.79
C ILE A 58 -5.72 -5.83 15.77
N THR A 59 -4.46 -5.72 15.36
CA THR A 59 -3.78 -4.43 15.17
C THR A 59 -4.03 -3.91 13.75
N GLU A 60 -4.07 -2.59 13.58
CA GLU A 60 -4.14 -1.89 12.30
C GLU A 60 -3.02 -2.29 11.32
N SER A 61 -1.80 -2.55 11.82
CA SER A 61 -0.69 -3.06 11.01
C SER A 61 -0.95 -4.45 10.43
N THR A 62 -1.72 -5.29 11.14
CA THR A 62 -2.13 -6.62 10.67
C THR A 62 -3.17 -6.49 9.56
N VAL A 63 -4.14 -5.57 9.70
CA VAL A 63 -5.11 -5.22 8.65
C VAL A 63 -4.37 -4.73 7.40
N CYS A 64 -3.41 -3.82 7.56
CA CYS A 64 -2.59 -3.32 6.46
C CYS A 64 -1.86 -4.47 5.72
N ASN A 65 -1.26 -5.39 6.46
CA ASN A 65 -0.58 -6.56 5.88
C ASN A 65 -1.53 -7.49 5.13
N VAL A 66 -2.78 -7.64 5.59
CA VAL A 66 -3.82 -8.39 4.86
C VAL A 66 -4.18 -7.67 3.56
N MET A 67 -4.42 -6.36 3.61
CA MET A 67 -4.78 -5.57 2.44
C MET A 67 -3.68 -5.51 1.38
N LYS A 68 -2.40 -5.68 1.76
CA LYS A 68 -1.27 -5.81 0.82
C LYS A 68 -1.26 -7.14 0.04
N LYS A 69 -1.99 -8.17 0.46
CA LYS A 69 -1.94 -9.50 -0.18
C LYS A 69 -2.71 -9.55 -1.50
N THR A 70 -2.02 -9.81 -2.61
CA THR A 70 -2.60 -9.97 -3.95
C THR A 70 -3.78 -10.97 -4.00
N LYS A 71 -3.80 -12.01 -3.15
CA LYS A 71 -4.82 -13.08 -3.15
C LYS A 71 -6.05 -12.85 -2.27
N LEU A 72 -6.33 -11.62 -1.82
CA LEU A 72 -7.46 -11.32 -0.93
C LEU A 72 -8.81 -11.89 -1.44
N ASN A 73 -9.01 -11.93 -2.76
CA ASN A 73 -10.22 -12.46 -3.40
C ASN A 73 -10.48 -13.95 -3.08
N ARG A 74 -9.44 -14.74 -2.74
CA ARG A 74 -9.63 -16.17 -2.37
C ARG A 74 -10.37 -16.35 -1.05
N GLY A 75 -10.26 -15.39 -0.13
CA GLY A 75 -11.04 -15.40 1.11
C GLY A 75 -12.52 -15.21 0.83
N LEU A 76 -12.87 -14.30 -0.10
CA LEU A 76 -14.25 -13.96 -0.42
C LEU A 76 -15.07 -15.18 -0.88
N TYR A 77 -14.59 -15.96 -1.84
CA TYR A 77 -15.30 -17.15 -2.32
C TYR A 77 -15.34 -18.31 -1.31
N LYS A 78 -14.53 -18.25 -0.24
CA LYS A 78 -14.57 -19.24 0.85
C LYS A 78 -15.57 -18.86 1.93
N ALA A 79 -15.78 -17.55 2.18
CA ALA A 79 -16.61 -17.05 3.27
C ALA A 79 -18.01 -16.62 2.82
N PHE A 80 -18.18 -16.24 1.55
CA PHE A 80 -19.44 -15.75 1.00
C PHE A 80 -19.93 -16.60 -0.17
N SER A 81 -21.21 -16.45 -0.51
CA SER A 81 -21.74 -17.00 -1.76
C SER A 81 -21.00 -16.44 -2.97
N ALA A 82 -21.02 -17.16 -4.09
CA ALA A 82 -20.35 -16.71 -5.33
C ALA A 82 -20.87 -15.34 -5.80
N GLU A 83 -22.16 -15.05 -5.62
CA GLU A 83 -22.78 -13.78 -5.98
C GLU A 83 -22.25 -12.62 -5.12
N GLU A 84 -22.21 -12.79 -3.80
CA GLU A 84 -21.68 -11.80 -2.87
C GLU A 84 -20.19 -11.57 -3.06
N ALA A 85 -19.41 -12.64 -3.25
CA ALA A 85 -17.98 -12.55 -3.53
C ALA A 85 -17.70 -11.77 -4.82
N ASN A 86 -18.50 -11.98 -5.87
CA ASN A 86 -18.43 -11.22 -7.12
C ASN A 86 -18.78 -9.75 -6.91
N ARG A 87 -19.85 -9.44 -6.16
CA ARG A 87 -20.27 -8.07 -5.84
C ARG A 87 -19.18 -7.30 -5.11
N LEU A 88 -18.57 -7.93 -4.10
CA LEU A 88 -17.49 -7.33 -3.30
C LEU A 88 -16.22 -7.11 -4.13
N THR A 89 -15.84 -8.10 -4.95
CA THR A 89 -14.66 -7.99 -5.82
C THR A 89 -14.78 -6.83 -6.82
N LYS A 90 -15.97 -6.59 -7.38
CA LYS A 90 -16.20 -5.48 -8.32
C LYS A 90 -16.09 -4.09 -7.69
N ARG A 91 -16.36 -3.96 -6.38
CA ARG A 91 -16.28 -2.68 -5.66
C ARG A 91 -14.85 -2.36 -5.20
N PHE A 92 -13.96 -3.37 -5.16
CA PHE A 92 -12.61 -3.25 -4.63
C PHE A 92 -11.59 -3.05 -5.76
N GLU A 93 -11.37 -1.80 -6.17
CA GLU A 93 -10.30 -1.46 -7.11
C GLU A 93 -8.95 -1.36 -6.38
N ARG A 94 -7.98 -2.20 -6.77
CA ARG A 94 -6.62 -2.12 -6.25
C ARG A 94 -5.75 -1.25 -7.14
N HIS A 95 -5.46 -0.04 -6.70
CA HIS A 95 -4.35 0.72 -7.24
C HIS A 95 -3.03 0.11 -6.74
N TYR A 96 -2.35 -0.59 -7.62
CA TYR A 96 -1.07 -1.24 -7.32
C TYR A 96 0.08 -0.23 -7.47
N THR A 97 0.79 0.03 -6.38
CA THR A 97 2.10 0.67 -6.43
C THR A 97 3.15 -0.39 -6.75
N PRO A 98 3.92 -0.26 -7.84
CA PRO A 98 4.95 -1.24 -8.21
C PRO A 98 5.92 -1.49 -7.05
N LYS A 99 6.09 -2.77 -6.65
CA LYS A 99 7.02 -3.15 -5.57
C LYS A 99 8.48 -2.76 -5.84
N HIS A 100 8.85 -2.69 -7.12
CA HIS A 100 10.16 -2.25 -7.60
C HIS A 100 9.91 -1.14 -8.61
N GLY A 101 9.57 0.04 -8.11
CA GLY A 101 9.37 1.22 -8.94
C GLY A 101 10.72 1.79 -9.39
N SER A 102 11.42 1.14 -10.33
CA SER A 102 12.66 1.71 -10.91
C SER A 102 12.41 3.10 -11.52
N TRP A 103 11.16 3.41 -11.89
CA TRP A 103 10.76 4.75 -12.30
C TRP A 103 10.70 5.78 -11.16
N LEU A 104 10.40 5.36 -9.92
CA LEU A 104 10.57 6.22 -8.74
C LEU A 104 12.05 6.53 -8.52
N ASP A 105 12.95 5.54 -8.65
CA ASP A 105 14.38 5.80 -8.55
C ASP A 105 14.84 6.81 -9.62
N MET A 106 14.37 6.68 -10.87
CA MET A 106 14.64 7.65 -11.93
C MET A 106 14.09 9.04 -11.61
N ALA A 107 12.86 9.14 -11.10
CA ALA A 107 12.26 10.41 -10.70
C ALA A 107 13.01 11.04 -9.52
N GLU A 108 13.42 10.25 -8.54
CA GLU A 108 14.21 10.68 -7.38
C GLU A 108 15.59 11.19 -7.79
N ILE A 109 16.28 10.48 -8.71
CA ILE A 109 17.55 10.92 -9.28
C ILE A 109 17.38 12.27 -9.99
N GLU A 110 16.35 12.41 -10.83
CA GLU A 110 16.07 13.65 -11.55
C GLU A 110 15.73 14.81 -10.62
N ILE A 111 14.90 14.57 -9.58
CA ILE A 111 14.60 15.57 -8.55
C ILE A 111 15.88 15.98 -7.81
N GLY A 112 16.76 15.04 -7.49
CA GLY A 112 18.05 15.33 -6.86
C GLY A 112 18.97 16.16 -7.76
N VAL A 113 19.02 15.88 -9.06
CA VAL A 113 19.80 16.67 -10.02
C VAL A 113 19.20 18.06 -10.20
N MET A 114 17.88 18.18 -10.31
CA MET A 114 17.17 19.46 -10.37
C MET A 114 17.43 20.29 -9.11
N SER A 115 17.37 19.67 -7.93
CA SER A 115 17.63 20.32 -6.66
C SER A 115 19.02 20.95 -6.63
N ARG A 116 20.06 20.18 -6.99
CA ARG A 116 21.45 20.67 -7.04
C ARG A 116 21.70 21.73 -8.12
N GLN A 117 21.04 21.62 -9.27
CA GLN A 117 21.34 22.48 -10.43
C GLN A 117 20.48 23.74 -10.52
N ALA A 118 19.25 23.71 -10.00
CA ALA A 118 18.26 24.75 -10.21
C ALA A 118 17.66 25.31 -8.91
N LEU A 119 17.72 24.56 -7.80
CA LEU A 119 17.03 24.91 -6.55
C LEU A 119 17.99 25.11 -5.36
N ALA A 120 19.28 25.32 -5.62
CA ALA A 120 20.28 25.52 -4.57
C ALA A 120 20.10 26.82 -3.75
N LYS A 121 19.27 27.75 -4.24
CA LYS A 121 18.96 29.02 -3.55
C LYS A 121 17.46 29.10 -3.27
N PRO A 122 17.06 29.67 -2.12
CA PRO A 122 15.65 29.90 -1.81
C PRO A 122 15.05 30.94 -2.75
N PHE A 123 13.77 30.75 -3.09
CA PHE A 123 12.99 31.66 -3.93
C PHE A 123 12.01 32.46 -3.07
N PRO A 124 11.76 33.74 -3.41
CA PRO A 124 10.84 34.59 -2.65
C PRO A 124 9.37 34.20 -2.82
N ASP A 125 9.00 33.54 -3.93
CA ASP A 125 7.63 33.20 -4.26
C ASP A 125 7.53 31.93 -5.14
N LEU A 126 6.32 31.35 -5.20
CA LEU A 126 6.04 30.11 -5.93
C LEU A 126 6.15 30.29 -7.46
N GLU A 127 5.90 31.49 -7.98
CA GLU A 127 5.95 31.77 -9.41
C GLU A 127 7.39 31.79 -9.91
N SER A 128 8.28 32.44 -9.17
CA SER A 128 9.73 32.43 -9.38
C SER A 128 10.29 31.02 -9.32
N PHE A 129 9.85 30.21 -8.35
CA PHE A 129 10.19 28.78 -8.26
C PHE A 129 9.72 28.00 -9.50
N ALA A 130 8.45 28.14 -9.89
CA ALA A 130 7.89 27.43 -11.03
C ALA A 130 8.58 27.84 -12.34
N LYS A 131 8.91 29.12 -12.51
CA LYS A 131 9.66 29.64 -13.66
C LYS A 131 11.06 29.05 -13.73
N GLN A 132 11.77 28.96 -12.61
CA GLN A 132 13.09 28.34 -12.55
C GLN A 132 13.04 26.85 -12.93
N VAL A 133 12.08 26.09 -12.36
CA VAL A 133 11.88 24.67 -12.70
C VAL A 133 11.60 24.51 -14.19
N ARG A 134 10.66 25.31 -14.75
CA ARG A 134 10.33 25.26 -16.20
C ARG A 134 11.54 25.53 -17.09
N ASN A 135 12.30 26.57 -16.79
CA ASN A 135 13.49 26.93 -17.57
C ASN A 135 14.55 25.82 -17.51
N TRP A 136 14.76 25.22 -16.34
CA TRP A 136 15.69 24.11 -16.19
C TRP A 136 15.21 22.87 -16.96
N THR A 137 13.93 22.53 -16.88
CA THR A 137 13.33 21.39 -17.61
C THR A 137 13.47 21.55 -19.11
N ILE A 138 13.15 22.73 -19.67
CA ILE A 138 13.32 23.01 -21.12
C ILE A 138 14.78 22.82 -21.53
N LYS A 139 15.71 23.37 -20.76
CA LYS A 139 17.16 23.29 -21.04
C LYS A 139 17.68 21.86 -20.95
N ARG A 140 17.20 21.07 -19.99
CA ARG A 140 17.60 19.67 -19.81
C ARG A 140 17.02 18.76 -20.91
N ASN A 141 15.74 18.97 -21.26
CA ASN A 141 15.08 18.24 -22.34
C ASN A 141 15.73 18.52 -23.71
N ALA A 142 16.09 19.79 -23.97
CA ALA A 142 16.82 20.16 -25.19
C ALA A 142 18.17 19.44 -25.31
N ARG A 143 18.82 19.15 -24.18
CA ARG A 143 20.11 18.43 -24.13
C ARG A 143 19.98 16.91 -24.20
N ARG A 144 18.74 16.37 -24.14
CA ARG A 144 18.46 14.92 -24.14
C ARG A 144 19.34 14.12 -23.18
N VAL A 145 19.58 14.67 -21.99
CA VAL A 145 20.40 14.03 -20.95
C VAL A 145 19.74 12.73 -20.53
N LYS A 146 20.48 11.62 -20.57
CA LYS A 146 20.01 10.31 -20.10
C LYS A 146 20.38 10.11 -18.64
N ILE A 147 19.49 9.45 -17.90
CA ILE A 147 19.77 8.90 -16.58
C ILE A 147 20.51 7.58 -16.82
N ASN A 148 21.75 7.46 -16.34
CA ASN A 148 22.56 6.24 -16.42
C ASN A 148 22.50 5.49 -15.09
#